data_AF-A0A0G1IUY1-F1
#
_entry.id   AF-A0A0G1IUY1-F1
#
_cell.length_a   1.000
_cell.length_b   1.000
_cell.length_c   1.000
_cell.angle_alpha   90.00
_cell.angle_beta   90.00
_cell.angle_gamma   90.00
#
_symmetry.space_group_name_H-M   'P 1'
#
loop_
_entity.id
_entity.type
_entity.pdbx_description
1 polymer ?
#
loop_
_entity_poly.entity_id
_entity_poly.type
_entity_poly.pdbx_seq_one_letter_code
_entity_poly.pdbx_strand_id
1 'polypeptide(L)'
;MAFNDFQENKEVQRAVFSWPVIFIAGLLVISALWGIFRALEKELALRGEIKTLEKKIAEADSAKATWEAKAEDLRTEAGLDREARGKFNLKKPGEEVVIFLDDASQARPPGLTGDWPASLWSAVKGRLGF
;
A
#
# COMPACT_ATOMS: atom_id res chain seq x y z
N MET A 1 18.04 -46.54 56.76
CA MET A 1 17.12 -46.01 55.72
C MET A 1 17.79 -45.23 54.58
N ALA A 2 19.10 -44.90 54.63
CA ALA A 2 19.74 -44.05 53.61
C ALA A 2 20.31 -44.78 52.37
N PHE A 3 20.46 -46.11 52.39
CA PHE A 3 21.09 -46.86 51.28
C PHE A 3 20.14 -47.18 50.11
N ASN A 4 18.83 -47.27 50.36
CA ASN A 4 17.85 -47.57 49.30
C ASN A 4 17.60 -46.36 48.39
N ASP A 5 17.59 -45.15 48.94
CA ASP A 5 17.35 -43.90 48.22
C ASP A 5 18.46 -43.62 47.17
N PHE A 6 19.69 -44.08 47.43
CA PHE A 6 20.81 -44.00 46.48
C PHE A 6 20.77 -45.07 45.38
N GLN A 7 20.15 -46.23 45.63
CA GLN A 7 20.01 -47.28 44.61
C GLN A 7 18.83 -47.02 43.67
N GLU A 8 17.71 -46.51 44.21
CA GLU A 8 16.52 -46.16 43.44
C GLU A 8 16.83 -45.10 42.36
N ASN A 9 17.69 -44.13 42.71
CA ASN A 9 18.14 -43.10 41.78
C ASN A 9 19.00 -43.64 40.61
N LYS A 10 19.73 -44.75 40.77
CA LYS A 10 20.53 -45.35 39.68
C LYS A 10 19.67 -46.10 38.65
N GLU A 11 18.61 -46.75 39.10
CA GLU A 11 17.69 -47.46 38.19
C GLU A 11 16.81 -46.47 37.43
N VAL A 12 16.33 -45.42 38.09
CA VAL A 12 15.60 -44.32 37.44
C VAL A 12 16.48 -43.60 36.43
N GLN A 13 17.73 -43.29 36.77
CA GLN A 13 18.68 -42.71 35.80
C GLN A 13 18.87 -43.62 34.59
N ARG A 14 19.04 -44.94 34.79
CA ARG A 14 19.22 -45.89 33.68
C ARG A 14 17.98 -46.01 32.79
N ALA A 15 16.78 -45.89 33.38
CA ALA A 15 15.52 -45.88 32.63
C ALA A 15 15.32 -44.58 31.85
N VAL A 16 15.62 -43.42 32.45
CA VAL A 16 15.50 -42.09 31.81
C VAL A 16 16.53 -41.89 30.71
N PHE A 17 17.74 -42.41 30.88
CA PHE A 17 18.81 -42.38 29.86
C PHE A 17 18.79 -43.59 28.93
N SER A 18 17.68 -44.33 28.88
CA SER A 18 17.52 -45.38 27.88
C SER A 18 17.34 -44.74 26.49
N TRP A 19 17.93 -45.37 25.47
CA TRP A 19 17.86 -44.93 24.07
C TRP A 19 16.43 -44.57 23.58
N PRO A 20 15.36 -45.34 23.90
CA PRO A 20 14.00 -44.96 23.50
C PRO A 20 13.48 -43.69 24.19
N VAL A 21 13.80 -43.47 25.47
CA VAL A 21 13.36 -42.26 26.19
C VAL A 21 14.03 -41.01 25.62
N ILE A 22 15.33 -41.10 25.31
CA ILE A 22 16.07 -40.01 24.64
C ILE A 22 15.47 -39.71 23.27
N PHE A 23 15.10 -40.74 22.51
CA PHE A 23 14.48 -40.56 21.19
C PHE A 23 13.12 -39.83 21.29
N ILE A 24 12.27 -40.24 22.22
CA ILE A 24 10.96 -39.60 22.45
C ILE A 24 11.15 -38.15 22.91
N ALA A 25 12.08 -37.91 23.84
CA ALA A 25 12.39 -36.56 24.30
C ALA A 25 12.90 -35.67 23.15
N GLY A 26 13.78 -36.20 22.29
CA GLY A 26 14.24 -35.51 21.09
C GLY A 26 13.10 -35.15 20.13
N LEU A 27 12.17 -36.08 19.90
CA LEU A 27 11.01 -35.85 19.04
C LEU A 27 10.06 -34.78 19.61
N LEU A 28 9.85 -34.78 20.93
CA LEU A 28 9.09 -33.73 21.62
C LEU A 28 9.75 -32.35 21.48
N VAL A 29 11.08 -32.28 21.63
CA VAL A 29 11.83 -31.02 21.45
C VAL A 29 11.70 -30.52 20.02
N ILE A 30 11.86 -31.39 19.01
CA ILE A 30 11.71 -31.01 17.59
C ILE A 30 10.28 -30.51 17.33
N SER A 31 9.27 -31.20 17.85
CA SER A 31 7.86 -30.79 17.70
C SER A 31 7.59 -29.42 18.35
N ALA A 32 8.11 -29.19 19.55
CA ALA A 32 7.99 -27.91 20.25
C ALA A 32 8.68 -26.77 19.47
N LEU A 33 9.90 -27.00 18.99
CA LEU A 33 10.62 -26.03 18.16
C LEU A 33 9.84 -25.69 16.90
N TRP A 34 9.27 -26.69 16.22
CA TRP A 34 8.46 -26.45 15.02
C TRP A 34 7.20 -25.64 15.33
N GLY A 35 6.56 -25.89 16.47
CA GLY A 35 5.43 -25.10 16.95
C GLY A 35 5.81 -23.63 17.18
N ILE A 36 6.95 -23.39 17.82
CA ILE A 36 7.47 -22.03 18.07
C ILE A 36 7.77 -21.31 16.76
N PHE A 37 8.45 -21.97 15.81
CA PHE A 37 8.74 -21.37 14.50
C PHE A 37 7.47 -20.94 13.76
N ARG A 38 6.44 -21.79 13.73
CA ARG A 38 5.15 -21.45 13.10
C ARG A 38 4.43 -20.31 13.81
N ALA A 39 4.52 -20.25 15.14
CA ALA A 39 3.92 -19.16 15.91
C ALA A 39 4.61 -17.83 15.61
N LEU A 40 5.94 -17.82 15.54
CA LEU A 40 6.74 -16.64 15.20
C LEU A 40 6.48 -16.14 13.77
N GLU A 41 6.40 -17.04 12.79
CA GLU A 41 6.04 -16.68 11.41
C GLU A 41 4.68 -16.00 11.33
N LYS A 42 3.68 -16.56 12.03
CA LYS A 42 2.34 -15.96 12.12
C LYS A 42 2.40 -14.59 12.80
N GLU A 43 3.09 -14.48 13.92
CA GLU A 43 3.19 -13.22 14.65
C GLU A 43 3.82 -12.12 13.80
N LEU A 44 4.90 -12.43 13.05
CA LEU A 44 5.55 -11.48 12.15
C LEU A 44 4.61 -11.04 11.02
N ALA A 45 3.87 -11.98 10.42
CA ALA A 45 2.88 -11.67 9.39
C ALA A 45 1.76 -10.77 9.93
N LEU A 46 1.20 -11.12 11.09
CA LEU A 46 0.13 -10.35 11.74
C LEU A 46 0.60 -8.95 12.12
N ARG A 47 1.82 -8.79 12.65
CA ARG A 47 2.39 -7.47 12.96
C ARG A 47 2.54 -6.61 11.70
N GLY A 48 2.92 -7.22 10.58
CA GLY A 48 2.97 -6.55 9.28
C GLY A 48 1.58 -6.05 8.85
N GLU A 49 0.58 -6.93 8.89
CA GLU A 49 -0.79 -6.59 8.53
C GLU A 49 -1.36 -5.48 9.41
N ILE A 50 -1.19 -5.57 10.74
CA ILE A 50 -1.63 -4.54 11.69
C ILE A 50 -1.04 -3.18 11.32
N LYS A 51 0.27 -3.10 11.07
CA LYS A 51 0.92 -1.84 10.68
C LYS A 51 0.36 -1.28 9.37
N THR A 52 0.06 -2.13 8.40
CA THR A 52 -0.58 -1.68 7.15
C THR A 52 -2.00 -1.18 7.36
N LEU A 53 -2.77 -1.84 8.24
CA LEU A 53 -4.12 -1.43 8.58
C LEU A 53 -4.13 -0.11 9.34
N GLU A 54 -3.25 0.06 10.32
CA GLU A 54 -3.07 1.32 11.06
C GLU A 54 -2.76 2.48 10.11
N LYS A 55 -1.87 2.26 9.14
CA LYS A 55 -1.55 3.27 8.14
C LYS A 55 -2.78 3.64 7.29
N LYS A 56 -3.55 2.64 6.84
CA LYS A 56 -4.78 2.87 6.08
C LYS A 56 -5.84 3.62 6.88
N ILE A 57 -5.96 3.33 8.18
CA ILE A 57 -6.86 4.05 9.08
C ILE A 57 -6.43 5.51 9.19
N ALA A 58 -5.14 5.78 9.44
CA ALA A 58 -4.62 7.14 9.53
C ALA A 58 -4.81 7.93 8.20
N GLU A 59 -4.57 7.28 7.06
CA GLU A 59 -4.84 7.89 5.75
C GLU A 59 -6.33 8.20 5.57
N ALA A 60 -7.22 7.26 5.92
CA ALA A 60 -8.66 7.46 5.83
C ALA A 60 -9.16 8.59 6.75
N ASP A 61 -8.65 8.66 7.98
CA ASP A 61 -9.00 9.72 8.93
C ASP A 61 -8.52 11.10 8.45
N SER A 62 -7.30 11.19 7.91
CA SER A 62 -6.80 12.45 7.34
C SER A 62 -7.61 12.90 6.12
N ALA A 63 -7.99 11.96 5.26
CA ALA A 63 -8.85 12.24 4.11
C ALA A 63 -10.22 12.71 4.57
N LYS A 64 -10.83 12.02 5.55
CA LYS A 64 -12.12 12.39 6.13
C LYS A 64 -12.08 13.81 6.69
N ALA A 65 -11.09 14.15 7.51
CA ALA A 65 -10.94 15.49 8.07
C ALA A 65 -10.81 16.57 6.97
N THR A 66 -10.07 16.26 5.90
CA THR A 66 -9.95 17.16 4.75
C THR A 66 -11.28 17.37 4.03
N TRP A 67 -12.06 16.31 3.83
CA TRP A 67 -13.37 16.40 3.20
C TRP A 67 -14.41 17.08 4.09
N GLU A 68 -14.37 16.86 5.40
CA GLU A 68 -15.21 17.57 6.37
C GLU A 68 -14.90 19.07 6.37
N ALA A 69 -13.62 19.46 6.39
CA ALA A 69 -13.22 20.86 6.28
C ALA A 69 -13.68 21.51 4.96
N LYS A 70 -13.58 20.79 3.83
CA LYS A 70 -14.11 21.25 2.54
C LYS A 70 -15.63 21.38 2.55
N ALA A 71 -16.33 20.42 3.15
CA ALA A 71 -17.78 20.46 3.26
C ALA A 71 -18.24 21.62 4.14
N GLU A 72 -17.48 21.96 5.18
CA GLU A 72 -17.75 23.12 6.03
C GLU A 72 -17.47 24.44 5.29
N ASP A 73 -16.35 24.57 4.57
CA ASP A 73 -16.06 25.75 3.74
C ASP A 73 -17.18 25.97 2.70
N LEU A 74 -17.62 24.91 2.01
CA LEU A 74 -18.73 24.95 1.04
C LEU A 74 -20.09 25.33 1.63
N ARG A 75 -20.30 25.13 2.95
CA ARG A 75 -21.54 25.58 3.62
C ARG A 75 -21.56 27.08 3.87
N THR A 76 -20.41 27.76 3.78
CA THR A 76 -20.35 29.22 3.90
C THR A 76 -20.66 29.89 2.56
N GLU A 77 -21.30 31.07 2.60
CA GLU A 77 -21.58 31.84 1.38
C GLU A 77 -20.30 32.19 0.60
N ALA A 78 -19.20 32.47 1.31
CA ALA A 78 -17.90 32.78 0.72
C ALA A 78 -17.26 31.56 0.04
N GLY A 79 -17.38 30.36 0.64
CA GLY A 79 -16.87 29.13 0.04
C GLY A 79 -17.68 28.70 -1.19
N LEU A 80 -19.00 28.88 -1.15
CA LEU A 80 -19.87 28.61 -2.30
C LEU A 80 -19.57 29.55 -3.48
N ASP A 81 -19.39 30.86 -3.22
CA ASP A 81 -19.03 31.85 -4.26
C ASP A 81 -17.63 31.55 -4.84
N ARG A 82 -16.68 31.10 -4.01
CA ARG A 82 -15.33 30.71 -4.44
C ARG A 82 -15.33 29.48 -5.35
N GLU A 83 -16.08 28.43 -5.00
CA GLU A 83 -16.19 27.22 -5.84
C GLU A 83 -17.05 27.47 -7.09
N ALA A 84 -18.12 28.28 -7.00
CA ALA A 84 -18.91 28.70 -8.15
C ALA A 84 -18.09 29.49 -9.19
N ARG A 85 -17.25 30.43 -8.73
CA ARG A 85 -16.31 31.16 -9.58
C ARG A 85 -15.19 30.26 -10.10
N GLY A 86 -14.59 29.43 -9.25
CA GLY A 86 -13.41 28.63 -9.58
C GLY A 86 -13.68 27.43 -10.50
N LYS A 87 -14.77 26.68 -10.26
CA LYS A 87 -15.09 25.49 -11.07
C LYS A 87 -16.05 25.75 -12.21
N PHE A 88 -16.98 26.69 -12.02
CA PHE A 88 -18.07 26.91 -12.97
C PHE A 88 -17.96 28.26 -13.68
N ASN A 89 -16.94 29.08 -13.39
CA ASN A 89 -16.76 30.43 -13.94
C ASN A 89 -18.03 31.30 -13.82
N LEU A 90 -18.83 31.05 -12.77
CA LEU A 90 -20.07 31.77 -12.52
C LEU A 90 -19.75 33.15 -11.93
N LYS A 91 -20.59 34.13 -12.27
CA LYS A 91 -20.42 35.54 -11.91
C LYS A 91 -21.65 36.03 -11.17
N LYS A 92 -21.48 37.04 -10.33
CA LYS A 92 -22.63 37.72 -9.75
C LYS A 92 -23.31 38.58 -10.83
N PRO A 93 -24.64 38.76 -10.76
CA PRO A 93 -25.35 39.61 -11.72
C PRO A 93 -24.78 41.04 -11.65
N GLY A 94 -24.24 41.52 -12.77
CA GLY A 94 -23.64 42.87 -12.91
C GLY A 94 -22.11 42.95 -13.07
N GLU A 95 -21.40 41.81 -13.11
CA GLU A 95 -19.93 41.76 -13.22
C GLU A 95 -19.48 41.62 -14.70
N GLU A 96 -18.78 42.61 -15.25
CA GLU A 96 -18.21 42.59 -16.61
C GLU A 96 -16.92 41.76 -16.69
N VAL A 97 -16.75 40.97 -17.75
CA VAL A 97 -15.55 40.16 -17.97
C VAL A 97 -14.80 40.63 -19.19
N VAL A 98 -13.53 40.95 -18.98
CA VAL A 98 -12.56 41.25 -20.03
C VAL A 98 -11.95 39.93 -20.49
N ILE A 99 -12.29 39.49 -21.70
CA ILE A 99 -11.64 38.36 -22.36
C ILE A 99 -10.50 38.94 -23.19
N PHE A 100 -9.26 38.60 -22.82
CA PHE A 100 -8.11 38.86 -23.67
C PHE A 100 -8.08 37.77 -24.75
N LEU A 101 -8.48 38.11 -25.97
CA LEU A 101 -8.12 37.32 -27.13
C LEU A 101 -6.66 37.67 -27.44
N ASP A 102 -5.74 36.75 -27.21
CA ASP A 102 -4.44 36.82 -27.87
C ASP A 102 -4.72 36.74 -29.37
N ASP A 103 -4.35 37.80 -30.10
CA ASP A 103 -4.38 37.79 -31.55
C ASP A 103 -3.52 36.62 -32.02
N ALA A 104 -4.18 35.56 -32.45
CA ALA A 104 -3.58 34.45 -33.18
C ALA A 104 -3.17 34.93 -34.58
N SER A 105 -2.28 35.91 -34.63
CA SER A 105 -1.55 36.28 -35.82
C SER A 105 -0.07 35.98 -35.57
N GLN A 106 0.39 34.96 -36.29
CA GLN A 106 1.79 34.67 -36.63
C GLN A 106 2.59 33.77 -35.69
N ALA A 107 2.37 32.46 -35.84
CA ALA A 107 3.44 31.53 -36.20
C ALA A 107 2.83 30.28 -36.85
N ARG A 108 2.74 30.25 -38.19
CA ARG A 108 2.66 28.98 -38.92
C ARG A 108 4.05 28.36 -38.87
N PRO A 109 4.29 27.23 -38.17
CA PRO A 109 5.48 26.45 -38.45
C PRO A 109 5.39 25.92 -39.90
N PRO A 110 6.45 26.04 -40.71
CA PRO A 110 6.43 25.48 -42.06
C PRO A 110 6.47 23.96 -41.94
N GLY A 111 5.46 23.30 -42.51
CA GLY A 111 5.53 21.88 -42.81
C GLY A 111 4.76 20.96 -41.89
N LEU A 112 3.43 21.09 -41.85
CA LEU A 112 2.53 19.97 -41.55
C LEU A 112 1.36 20.01 -42.53
N THR A 113 1.67 19.95 -43.83
CA THR A 113 0.73 19.49 -44.85
C THR A 113 0.47 18.01 -44.58
N GLY A 114 -0.79 17.65 -44.30
CA GLY A 114 -1.55 16.46 -44.73
C GLY A 114 -0.98 15.03 -44.73
N ASP A 115 0.32 14.79 -44.62
CA ASP A 115 0.98 13.52 -44.97
C ASP A 115 1.74 12.87 -43.80
N TRP A 116 1.45 13.31 -42.58
CA TRP A 116 2.05 12.75 -41.36
C TRP A 116 1.69 11.27 -41.06
N PRO A 117 0.49 10.74 -41.41
CA PRO A 117 0.24 9.32 -41.18
C PRO A 117 0.98 8.43 -42.20
N ALA A 118 1.25 8.91 -43.40
CA ALA A 118 1.94 8.16 -44.45
C ALA A 118 3.45 8.01 -44.19
N SER A 119 4.09 9.07 -43.67
CA SER A 119 5.52 9.07 -43.35
C SER A 119 5.87 8.24 -42.11
N LEU A 120 4.96 8.13 -41.15
CA LEU A 120 5.14 7.21 -40.00
C LEU A 120 4.96 5.74 -40.41
N TRP A 121 4.02 5.45 -41.32
CA TRP A 121 3.76 4.08 -41.76
C TRP A 121 4.88 3.51 -42.63
N SER A 122 5.59 4.35 -43.40
CA SER A 122 6.77 3.92 -44.16
C SER A 122 7.97 3.63 -43.25
N ALA A 123 8.17 4.43 -42.19
CA ALA A 123 9.24 4.21 -41.23
C ALA A 123 9.06 2.91 -40.41
N VAL A 124 7.82 2.55 -40.07
CA VAL A 124 7.51 1.31 -39.35
C VAL A 124 7.72 0.08 -40.22
N LYS A 125 7.30 0.11 -41.50
CA LYS A 125 7.50 -1.01 -42.43
C LYS A 125 8.98 -1.31 -42.68
N GLY A 126 9.80 -0.28 -42.87
CA GLY A 126 11.25 -0.45 -43.09
C GLY A 126 11.99 -1.13 -41.92
N ARG A 127 11.44 -1.04 -40.69
CA ARG A 127 12.04 -1.65 -39.50
C ARG A 127 11.56 -3.08 -39.21
N LEU A 128 10.44 -3.50 -39.80
CA LEU A 128 9.81 -4.81 -39.54
C LEU A 128 9.91 -5.81 -40.70
N GLY A 129 10.53 -5.43 -41.83
CA GLY A 129 10.90 -6.39 -42.87
C GLY A 129 9.72 -7.06 -43.58
N PHE A 130 8.67 -6.28 -43.86
CA PHE A 130 7.61 -6.60 -44.82
C PHE A 130 7.67 -5.65 -46.02
#